data_AF-A0A2E8FG77-F1
#
_entry.id   AF-A0A2E8FG77-F1
#
_cell.length_a   1.000
_cell.length_b   1.000
_cell.length_c   1.000
_cell.angle_alpha   90.00
_cell.angle_beta   90.00
_cell.angle_gamma   90.00
#
_symmetry.space_group_name_H-M   'P 1'
#
loop_
_entity.id
_entity.type
_entity.pdbx_description
1 polymer ?
#
loop_
_entity_poly.entity_id
_entity_poly.type
_entity_poly.pdbx_seq_one_letter_code
_entity_poly.pdbx_strand_id
1 'polypeptide(L)'
;MREKEFSMSLRNAVVAAVLAAVIVPETGVAAPKPANPKPAAIAVFRLGGLVTEGPGGGDPLSFLTGQTPSTLRSLINRLHRATDDKAIAAIALLIEGATLGSAQLEELIVAVDRVRSAGKPVYLLAETLGTAGYVLASHASHISIVPGGEVALTGLASEAPYIRGLLDLLGVQPDFLTCGEFKSAGEMFMRTGPSPNAAAMSDWLLDSQFQTYVDLIATGRDVDHRHVHRWIDRGPYTAERALKRKLIDAVEHRREFHARLHGAHGAGAALVTRYGLPKRQQIDLSSPLGLLQFYSQLLQGPRRVVNRGDTIAIVYLQGTIVSGSLPVNPLGGAAATADALRKALATVEKDETVKAVVLRIDSPGGSALASEVILDAARRVQARKPLVVSMGNVAASGGYYVACRADTIFADPTTVTGSIGVVGGKFATTGLWDKIGVKWATRSRGANATLNGSARVFSEKERDHVQDLMDEIYETFKDHVVAGRGKKLKKKIDDLAGGRVYTGRQALALGLVDQLGGLNSALADAAGRAGLKTYGVREYPESRGLMDSLLGGNGVRLAERISLVGSSGPGVGLLDHVAPLLSSLDPRRAAAIRRVVGHLERLQHERVFLLGPEIRIHDGQ
;
A
#
# COMPACT_ATOMS: atom_id res chain seq x y z
N MET A 1 -87.45 -31.68 0.35
CA MET A 1 -86.33 -31.30 1.24
C MET A 1 -85.38 -32.50 1.47
N ARG A 2 -84.97 -33.21 0.41
CA ARG A 2 -84.24 -34.49 0.54
C ARG A 2 -83.37 -34.89 -0.67
N GLU A 3 -82.91 -33.92 -1.47
CA GLU A 3 -82.08 -34.20 -2.66
C GLU A 3 -80.86 -33.27 -2.86
N LYS A 4 -80.64 -32.27 -2.01
CA LYS A 4 -79.42 -31.44 -2.02
C LYS A 4 -78.40 -31.78 -0.91
N GLU A 5 -78.73 -32.66 0.03
CA GLU A 5 -77.80 -33.08 1.11
C GLU A 5 -76.97 -34.33 0.77
N PHE A 6 -77.37 -35.14 -0.22
CA PHE A 6 -76.64 -36.39 -0.56
C PHE A 6 -75.47 -36.19 -1.54
N SER A 7 -75.38 -35.05 -2.21
CA SER A 7 -74.30 -34.74 -3.18
C SER A 7 -73.04 -34.13 -2.54
N MET A 8 -73.16 -33.50 -1.35
CA MET A 8 -71.99 -33.01 -0.59
C MET A 8 -71.28 -34.11 0.21
N SER A 9 -71.97 -35.19 0.58
CA SER A 9 -71.40 -36.28 1.39
C SER A 9 -70.36 -37.12 0.62
N LEU A 10 -70.60 -37.41 -0.67
CA LEU A 10 -69.69 -38.24 -1.47
C LEU A 10 -68.42 -37.48 -1.91
N ARG A 11 -68.52 -36.16 -2.13
CA ARG A 11 -67.37 -35.31 -2.46
C ARG A 11 -66.43 -35.11 -1.27
N ASN A 12 -66.99 -34.97 -0.06
CA ASN A 12 -66.18 -34.85 1.16
C ASN A 12 -65.55 -36.18 1.58
N ALA A 13 -66.19 -37.33 1.30
CA ALA A 13 -65.62 -38.65 1.58
C ALA A 13 -64.43 -38.99 0.67
N VAL A 14 -64.46 -38.61 -0.62
CA VAL A 14 -63.35 -38.86 -1.56
C VAL A 14 -62.18 -37.91 -1.30
N VAL A 15 -62.43 -36.65 -0.90
CA VAL A 15 -61.37 -35.72 -0.49
C VAL A 15 -60.73 -36.13 0.84
N ALA A 16 -61.50 -36.67 1.79
CA ALA A 16 -60.97 -37.21 3.04
C ALA A 16 -60.12 -38.48 2.84
N ALA A 17 -60.49 -39.37 1.91
CA ALA A 17 -59.72 -40.58 1.60
C ALA A 17 -58.39 -40.27 0.87
N VAL A 18 -58.34 -39.23 0.04
CA VAL A 18 -57.10 -38.78 -0.62
C VAL A 18 -56.19 -38.02 0.35
N LEU A 19 -56.73 -37.31 1.35
CA LEU A 19 -55.94 -36.67 2.41
C LEU A 19 -55.45 -37.66 3.49
N ALA A 20 -56.17 -38.77 3.72
CA ALA A 20 -55.73 -39.80 4.68
C ALA A 20 -54.62 -40.73 4.14
N ALA A 21 -54.41 -40.77 2.82
CA ALA A 21 -53.31 -41.53 2.20
C ALA A 21 -51.99 -40.74 2.06
N VAL A 22 -51.96 -39.45 2.42
CA VAL A 22 -50.78 -38.57 2.29
C VAL A 22 -50.15 -38.23 3.66
N ILE A 23 -50.75 -38.64 4.78
CA ILE A 23 -50.19 -38.38 6.12
C ILE A 23 -50.30 -39.63 6.99
N VAL A 24 -49.55 -40.67 6.62
CA VAL A 24 -48.99 -41.58 7.64
C VAL A 24 -47.60 -41.06 7.93
N PRO A 25 -47.28 -40.63 9.16
CA PRO A 25 -45.89 -40.41 9.53
C PRO A 25 -45.23 -41.78 9.50
N GLU A 26 -44.36 -42.04 8.54
CA GLU A 26 -43.37 -43.10 8.69
C GLU A 26 -42.56 -42.77 9.94
N THR A 27 -42.90 -43.40 11.06
CA THR A 27 -42.04 -43.48 12.25
C THR A 27 -40.90 -44.46 12.01
N GLY A 28 -40.32 -44.42 10.82
CA GLY A 28 -38.96 -44.85 10.61
C GLY A 28 -38.10 -43.74 11.16
N VAL A 29 -37.54 -43.93 12.36
CA VAL A 29 -36.35 -43.21 12.78
C VAL A 29 -35.27 -43.59 11.77
N ALA A 30 -35.21 -42.85 10.67
CA ALA A 30 -34.05 -42.86 9.81
C ALA A 30 -32.92 -42.43 10.73
N ALA A 31 -32.04 -43.38 11.07
CA ALA A 31 -30.78 -43.08 11.72
C ALA A 31 -30.20 -41.86 10.99
N PRO A 32 -29.76 -40.81 11.71
CA PRO A 32 -29.20 -39.63 11.08
C PRO A 32 -28.19 -40.14 10.07
N LYS A 33 -28.44 -39.90 8.76
CA LYS A 33 -27.45 -40.17 7.73
C LYS A 33 -26.17 -39.59 8.29
N PRO A 34 -25.10 -40.38 8.50
CA PRO A 34 -23.86 -39.83 9.02
C PRO A 34 -23.57 -38.64 8.14
N ALA A 35 -23.52 -37.45 8.73
CA ALA A 35 -23.23 -36.24 7.99
C ALA A 35 -21.87 -36.54 7.35
N ASN A 36 -21.88 -36.82 6.03
CA ASN A 36 -20.63 -37.04 5.31
C ASN A 36 -19.77 -35.83 5.67
N PRO A 37 -18.59 -36.04 6.29
CA PRO A 37 -17.75 -34.92 6.69
C PRO A 37 -17.60 -34.04 5.45
N LYS A 38 -17.99 -32.76 5.57
CA LYS A 38 -17.90 -31.82 4.46
C LYS A 38 -16.47 -31.93 3.92
N PRO A 39 -16.28 -32.13 2.61
CA PRO A 39 -14.94 -32.27 2.05
C PRO A 39 -14.12 -31.05 2.48
N ALA A 40 -12.91 -31.31 2.97
CA ALA A 40 -11.97 -30.30 3.40
C ALA A 40 -11.83 -29.22 2.31
N ALA A 41 -12.00 -27.95 2.65
CA ALA A 41 -11.83 -26.86 1.70
C ALA A 41 -10.42 -26.28 1.79
N ILE A 42 -9.92 -25.78 0.65
CA ILE A 42 -8.64 -25.08 0.56
C ILE A 42 -8.96 -23.65 0.14
N ALA A 43 -8.59 -22.70 0.99
CA ALA A 43 -8.80 -21.29 0.65
C ALA A 43 -7.70 -20.83 -0.31
N VAL A 44 -8.11 -20.34 -1.49
CA VAL A 44 -7.16 -19.88 -2.51
C VAL A 44 -7.08 -18.36 -2.49
N PHE A 45 -5.86 -17.85 -2.36
CA PHE A 45 -5.53 -16.45 -2.32
C PHE A 45 -4.63 -16.14 -3.52
N ARG A 46 -5.08 -15.20 -4.36
CA ARG A 46 -4.29 -14.67 -5.47
C ARG A 46 -3.69 -13.36 -5.04
N LEU A 47 -2.37 -13.25 -5.14
CA LEU A 47 -1.60 -12.05 -4.86
C LEU A 47 -1.12 -11.48 -6.19
N GLY A 48 -1.85 -10.50 -6.71
CA GLY A 48 -1.49 -9.77 -7.92
C GLY A 48 -1.88 -8.30 -7.82
N GLY A 49 -1.23 -7.47 -8.62
CA GLY A 49 -1.47 -6.02 -8.65
C GLY A 49 -0.99 -5.29 -7.39
N LEU A 50 -1.41 -4.03 -7.25
CA LEU A 50 -1.05 -3.20 -6.11
C LEU A 50 -1.85 -3.59 -4.86
N VAL A 51 -1.15 -3.90 -3.77
CA VAL A 51 -1.75 -4.06 -2.44
C VAL A 51 -1.71 -2.72 -1.71
N THR A 52 -2.88 -2.18 -1.40
CA THR A 52 -3.00 -0.84 -0.81
C THR A 52 -3.01 -0.89 0.72
N GLU A 53 -2.49 0.15 1.37
CA GLU A 53 -2.49 0.25 2.83
C GLU A 53 -3.91 0.38 3.41
N GLY A 54 -4.78 1.15 2.73
CA GLY A 54 -6.11 1.50 3.24
C GLY A 54 -7.12 1.75 2.12
N PRO A 55 -8.37 2.01 2.50
CA PRO A 55 -9.45 2.27 1.54
C PRO A 55 -9.14 3.53 0.72
N GLY A 56 -9.36 3.46 -0.60
CA GLY A 56 -9.15 4.59 -1.53
C GLY A 56 -7.77 4.70 -2.18
N GLY A 57 -6.82 3.83 -1.84
CA GLY A 57 -5.46 3.82 -2.43
C GLY A 57 -5.31 3.11 -3.79
N GLY A 58 -6.40 2.68 -4.43
CA GLY A 58 -6.38 1.94 -5.70
C GLY A 58 -7.01 2.72 -6.85
N ASP A 59 -6.78 2.28 -8.10
CA ASP A 59 -7.37 2.91 -9.28
C ASP A 59 -8.91 2.96 -9.17
N PRO A 60 -9.53 4.16 -9.21
CA PRO A 60 -10.98 4.32 -9.19
C PRO A 60 -11.70 3.54 -10.29
N LEU A 61 -11.01 3.14 -11.38
CA LEU A 61 -11.55 2.36 -12.49
C LEU A 61 -11.39 0.84 -12.32
N SER A 62 -10.81 0.37 -11.20
CA SER A 62 -10.62 -1.08 -10.96
C SER A 62 -11.95 -1.87 -10.96
N PHE A 63 -13.08 -1.20 -10.70
CA PHE A 63 -14.41 -1.83 -10.84
C PHE A 63 -14.74 -2.23 -12.28
N LEU A 64 -14.21 -1.53 -13.30
CA LEU A 64 -14.41 -1.82 -14.72
C LEU A 64 -13.57 -3.02 -15.18
N THR A 65 -12.35 -3.16 -14.65
CA THR A 65 -11.46 -4.30 -14.95
C THR A 65 -11.84 -5.55 -14.14
N GLY A 66 -12.79 -5.42 -13.21
CA GLY A 66 -13.21 -6.50 -12.32
C GLY A 66 -12.14 -6.90 -11.28
N GLN A 67 -11.04 -6.16 -11.21
CA GLN A 67 -10.03 -6.29 -10.16
C GLN A 67 -10.50 -5.48 -8.96
N THR A 68 -10.68 -6.11 -7.81
CA THR A 68 -10.95 -5.34 -6.58
C THR A 68 -9.60 -5.11 -5.92
N PRO A 69 -9.12 -3.86 -5.78
CA PRO A 69 -7.88 -3.60 -5.05
C PRO A 69 -8.02 -4.22 -3.65
N SER A 70 -7.15 -5.17 -3.32
CA SER A 70 -7.14 -5.76 -1.98
C SER A 70 -6.31 -4.87 -1.08
N THR A 71 -6.93 -4.33 -0.04
CA THR A 71 -6.16 -3.71 1.04
C THR A 71 -5.37 -4.80 1.77
N LEU A 72 -4.18 -4.46 2.28
CA LEU A 72 -3.36 -5.36 3.10
C LEU A 72 -4.18 -5.92 4.27
N ARG A 73 -4.90 -5.03 4.96
CA ARG A 73 -5.77 -5.41 6.09
C ARG A 73 -6.85 -6.43 5.69
N SER A 74 -7.50 -6.25 4.54
CA SER A 74 -8.51 -7.20 4.04
C SER A 74 -7.90 -8.56 3.72
N LEU A 75 -6.71 -8.59 3.14
CA LEU A 75 -5.95 -9.81 2.89
C LEU A 75 -5.61 -10.54 4.19
N ILE A 76 -4.98 -9.85 5.15
CA ILE A 76 -4.59 -10.41 6.44
C ILE A 76 -5.82 -10.91 7.22
N ASN A 77 -6.91 -10.13 7.29
CA ASN A 77 -8.13 -10.55 7.96
C ASN A 77 -8.76 -11.80 7.33
N ARG A 78 -8.61 -12.01 6.02
CA ARG A 78 -9.06 -13.24 5.36
C ARG A 78 -8.17 -14.42 5.71
N LEU A 79 -6.85 -14.24 5.82
CA LEU A 79 -5.93 -15.29 6.29
C LEU A 79 -6.19 -15.66 7.76
N HIS A 80 -6.41 -14.66 8.63
CA HIS A 80 -6.78 -14.91 10.02
C HIS A 80 -8.11 -15.67 10.13
N ARG A 81 -9.14 -15.28 9.38
CA ARG A 81 -10.39 -16.06 9.33
C ARG A 81 -10.16 -17.50 8.86
N ALA A 82 -9.34 -17.68 7.83
CA ALA A 82 -9.01 -19.02 7.33
C ALA A 82 -8.22 -19.84 8.36
N THR A 83 -7.48 -19.20 9.27
CA THR A 83 -6.79 -19.86 10.39
C THR A 83 -7.80 -20.52 11.34
N ASP A 84 -8.85 -19.78 11.72
CA ASP A 84 -9.82 -20.25 12.72
C ASP A 84 -10.97 -21.09 12.12
N ASP A 85 -11.14 -21.07 10.80
CA ASP A 85 -12.22 -21.75 10.09
C ASP A 85 -11.98 -23.26 9.96
N LYS A 86 -12.70 -24.07 10.74
CA LYS A 86 -12.58 -25.54 10.73
C LYS A 86 -12.89 -26.20 9.39
N ALA A 87 -13.59 -25.52 8.47
CA ALA A 87 -13.83 -26.04 7.13
C ALA A 87 -12.61 -25.92 6.21
N ILE A 88 -11.67 -25.01 6.53
CA ILE A 88 -10.44 -24.80 5.77
C ILE A 88 -9.33 -25.67 6.33
N ALA A 89 -8.83 -26.60 5.52
CA ALA A 89 -7.72 -27.48 5.87
C ALA A 89 -6.35 -26.92 5.46
N ALA A 90 -6.29 -26.09 4.43
CA ALA A 90 -5.04 -25.51 3.92
C ALA A 90 -5.27 -24.20 3.18
N ILE A 91 -4.17 -23.49 2.91
CA ILE A 91 -4.14 -22.28 2.07
C ILE A 91 -3.36 -22.58 0.79
N ALA A 92 -3.86 -22.10 -0.34
CA ALA A 92 -3.11 -21.98 -1.57
C ALA A 92 -2.85 -20.50 -1.88
N LEU A 93 -1.59 -20.08 -1.88
CA LEU A 93 -1.12 -18.75 -2.28
C LEU A 93 -0.63 -18.80 -3.74
N LEU A 94 -1.28 -18.05 -4.61
CA LEU A 94 -0.90 -17.90 -6.00
C LEU A 94 -0.26 -16.54 -6.19
N ILE A 95 1.03 -16.49 -6.49
CA ILE A 95 1.77 -15.24 -6.72
C ILE A 95 1.66 -14.87 -8.20
N GLU A 96 0.95 -13.79 -8.45
CA GLU A 96 0.57 -13.29 -9.78
C GLU A 96 1.02 -11.81 -9.91
N GLY A 97 2.28 -11.52 -9.54
CA GLY A 97 2.89 -10.20 -9.70
C GLY A 97 2.38 -9.13 -8.72
N ALA A 98 2.17 -9.46 -7.45
CA ALA A 98 1.81 -8.47 -6.44
C ALA A 98 2.94 -7.48 -6.15
N THR A 99 2.58 -6.19 -6.03
CA THR A 99 3.47 -5.15 -5.54
C THR A 99 3.18 -4.88 -4.07
N LEU A 100 4.15 -5.18 -3.21
CA LEU A 100 4.12 -5.00 -1.76
C LEU A 100 5.39 -4.25 -1.34
N GLY A 101 5.26 -3.30 -0.42
CA GLY A 101 6.41 -2.75 0.28
C GLY A 101 6.93 -3.71 1.36
N SER A 102 8.15 -3.46 1.85
CA SER A 102 8.83 -4.38 2.78
C SER A 102 8.13 -4.54 4.13
N ALA A 103 7.56 -3.47 4.70
CA ALA A 103 6.79 -3.58 5.95
C ALA A 103 5.50 -4.39 5.75
N GLN A 104 4.83 -4.19 4.60
CA GLN A 104 3.62 -4.95 4.24
C GLN A 104 3.91 -6.43 4.06
N LEU A 105 5.06 -6.74 3.47
CA LEU A 105 5.57 -8.10 3.32
C LEU A 105 5.77 -8.77 4.68
N GLU A 106 6.34 -8.06 5.66
CA GLU A 106 6.52 -8.56 7.03
C GLU A 106 5.18 -8.83 7.71
N GLU A 107 4.20 -7.92 7.62
CA GLU A 107 2.86 -8.16 8.18
C GLU A 107 2.14 -9.36 7.54
N LEU A 108 2.35 -9.56 6.23
CA LEU A 108 1.80 -10.72 5.52
C LEU A 108 2.48 -12.01 5.94
N ILE A 109 3.81 -12.00 6.15
CA ILE A 109 4.56 -13.15 6.68
C ILE A 109 4.04 -13.55 8.05
N VAL A 110 3.82 -12.59 8.96
CA VAL A 110 3.22 -12.86 10.28
C VAL A 110 1.87 -13.56 10.14
N ALA A 111 1.03 -13.14 9.19
CA ALA A 111 -0.26 -13.78 8.94
C ALA A 111 -0.10 -15.21 8.37
N VAL A 112 0.87 -15.44 7.47
CA VAL A 112 1.19 -16.75 6.90
C VAL A 112 1.72 -17.71 7.99
N ASP A 113 2.63 -17.24 8.83
CA ASP A 113 3.18 -18.04 9.92
C ASP A 113 2.10 -18.39 10.94
N ARG A 114 1.18 -17.47 11.26
CA ARG A 114 0.03 -17.77 12.11
C ARG A 114 -0.82 -18.90 11.56
N VAL A 115 -1.09 -18.92 10.25
CA VAL A 115 -1.82 -20.02 9.60
C VAL A 115 -1.08 -21.34 9.79
N ARG A 116 0.24 -21.34 9.55
CA ARG A 116 1.09 -22.54 9.69
C ARG A 116 1.16 -23.05 11.12
N SER A 117 1.34 -22.15 12.09
CA SER A 117 1.36 -22.49 13.52
C SER A 117 0.04 -23.06 14.01
N ALA A 118 -1.09 -22.74 13.35
CA ALA A 118 -2.38 -23.37 13.61
C ALA A 118 -2.54 -24.77 12.97
N GLY A 119 -1.48 -25.32 12.39
CA GLY A 119 -1.46 -26.65 11.78
C GLY A 119 -2.02 -26.71 10.35
N LYS A 120 -2.26 -25.56 9.71
CA LYS A 120 -2.76 -25.50 8.33
C LYS A 120 -1.60 -25.23 7.37
N PRO A 121 -1.24 -26.18 6.49
CA PRO A 121 -0.17 -25.96 5.53
C PRO A 121 -0.54 -24.85 4.53
N VAL A 122 0.48 -24.10 4.13
CA VAL A 122 0.40 -23.04 3.12
C VAL A 122 1.20 -23.48 1.91
N TYR A 123 0.50 -23.75 0.80
CA TYR A 123 1.11 -24.10 -0.48
C TYR A 123 1.19 -22.87 -1.36
N LEU A 124 2.38 -22.57 -1.87
CA LEU A 124 2.60 -21.42 -2.74
C LEU A 124 2.95 -21.89 -4.15
N LEU A 125 2.31 -21.28 -5.16
CA LEU A 125 2.67 -21.43 -6.57
C LEU A 125 3.00 -20.06 -7.16
N ALA A 126 4.12 -19.97 -7.86
CA ALA A 126 4.52 -18.78 -8.60
C ALA A 126 5.09 -19.14 -9.97
N GLU A 127 4.96 -18.22 -10.92
CA GLU A 127 5.66 -18.32 -12.21
C GLU A 127 7.09 -17.81 -12.09
N THR A 128 7.25 -16.67 -11.42
CA THR A 128 8.54 -16.10 -11.05
C THR A 128 8.49 -15.54 -9.63
N LEU A 129 9.63 -15.55 -8.95
CA LEU A 129 9.82 -14.90 -7.66
C LEU A 129 11.05 -14.01 -7.71
N GLY A 130 10.88 -12.70 -7.52
CA GLY A 130 11.98 -11.81 -7.14
C GLY A 130 12.33 -11.95 -5.65
N THR A 131 13.38 -11.26 -5.18
CA THR A 131 13.83 -11.29 -3.78
C THR A 131 12.68 -11.14 -2.77
N ALA A 132 11.84 -10.10 -2.87
CA ALA A 132 10.73 -9.89 -1.94
C ALA A 132 9.67 -11.01 -1.98
N GLY A 133 9.35 -11.51 -3.18
CA GLY A 133 8.44 -12.63 -3.35
C GLY A 133 9.00 -13.92 -2.74
N TYR A 134 10.31 -14.14 -2.85
CA TYR A 134 10.97 -15.28 -2.22
C TYR A 134 11.03 -15.15 -0.70
N VAL A 135 11.21 -13.96 -0.14
CA VAL A 135 11.11 -13.72 1.30
C VAL A 135 9.72 -14.14 1.81
N LEU A 136 8.61 -13.77 1.15
CA LEU A 136 7.29 -14.30 1.49
C LEU A 136 7.22 -15.82 1.36
N ALA A 137 7.67 -16.34 0.21
CA ALA A 137 7.57 -17.75 -0.11
C ALA A 137 8.38 -18.64 0.85
N SER A 138 9.47 -18.11 1.40
CA SER A 138 10.29 -18.82 2.38
C SER A 138 9.51 -19.25 3.61
N HIS A 139 8.43 -18.55 3.94
CA HIS A 139 7.50 -18.88 5.03
C HIS A 139 6.34 -19.77 4.61
N ALA A 140 6.25 -20.21 3.35
CA ALA A 140 5.26 -21.22 2.94
C ALA A 140 5.67 -22.62 3.41
N SER A 141 4.70 -23.51 3.54
CA SER A 141 4.95 -24.94 3.82
C SER A 141 5.45 -25.70 2.60
N HIS A 142 5.11 -25.23 1.40
CA HIS A 142 5.57 -25.80 0.14
C HIS A 142 5.65 -24.71 -0.91
N ILE A 143 6.78 -24.61 -1.61
CA ILE A 143 7.05 -23.65 -2.67
C ILE A 143 7.15 -24.38 -4.01
N SER A 144 6.20 -24.11 -4.90
CA SER A 144 6.17 -24.61 -6.27
C SER A 144 6.47 -23.47 -7.25
N ILE A 145 7.38 -23.71 -8.19
CA ILE A 145 7.63 -22.83 -9.34
C ILE A 145 7.23 -23.56 -10.61
N VAL A 146 6.61 -22.88 -11.56
CA VAL A 146 6.27 -23.52 -12.85
C VAL A 146 7.54 -23.89 -13.64
N PRO A 147 7.51 -24.97 -14.45
CA PRO A 147 8.59 -25.27 -15.39
C PRO A 147 8.92 -24.08 -16.29
N GLY A 148 10.22 -23.78 -16.47
CA GLY A 148 10.69 -22.60 -17.18
C GLY A 148 10.62 -21.28 -16.39
N GLY A 149 10.07 -21.31 -15.17
CA GLY A 149 10.05 -20.17 -14.25
C GLY A 149 11.41 -19.90 -13.58
N GLU A 150 11.46 -18.82 -12.80
CA GLU A 150 12.69 -18.33 -12.19
C GLU A 150 12.50 -17.92 -10.71
N VAL A 151 13.51 -18.20 -9.89
CA VAL A 151 13.72 -17.59 -8.58
C VAL A 151 14.87 -16.60 -8.68
N ALA A 152 14.53 -15.33 -8.93
CA ALA A 152 15.44 -14.19 -8.97
C ALA A 152 15.74 -13.65 -7.56
N LEU A 153 16.28 -14.53 -6.71
CA LEU A 153 16.82 -14.16 -5.40
C LEU A 153 18.23 -13.59 -5.59
N THR A 154 18.34 -12.27 -5.77
CA THR A 154 19.58 -11.59 -6.15
C THR A 154 20.01 -10.51 -5.16
N GLY A 155 19.36 -10.45 -3.99
CA GLY A 155 19.65 -9.45 -2.96
C GLY A 155 18.91 -8.13 -3.19
N LEU A 156 19.49 -7.04 -2.70
CA LEU A 156 18.93 -5.70 -2.73
C LEU A 156 19.91 -4.72 -3.35
N ALA A 157 19.39 -3.74 -4.07
CA ALA A 157 20.12 -2.59 -4.57
C ALA A 157 19.25 -1.35 -4.42
N SER A 158 19.90 -0.20 -4.22
CA SER A 158 19.24 1.11 -4.17
C SER A 158 19.81 2.00 -5.26
N GLU A 159 18.93 2.56 -6.07
CA GLU A 159 19.27 3.54 -7.09
C GLU A 159 18.39 4.77 -6.89
N ALA A 160 19.01 5.95 -6.97
CA ALA A 160 18.32 7.21 -6.85
C ALA A 160 18.71 8.12 -8.02
N PRO A 161 17.74 8.75 -8.72
CA PRO A 161 18.06 9.65 -9.81
C PRO A 161 18.58 10.99 -9.29
N TYR A 162 19.64 11.49 -9.93
CA TYR A 162 20.15 12.85 -9.74
C TYR A 162 20.01 13.62 -11.04
N ILE A 163 19.08 14.57 -11.06
CA ILE A 163 18.63 15.24 -12.29
C ILE A 163 19.25 16.62 -12.50
N ARG A 164 20.24 17.01 -11.69
CA ARG A 164 20.90 18.33 -11.80
C ARG A 164 21.35 18.63 -13.23
N GLY A 165 22.02 17.66 -13.88
CA GLY A 165 22.48 17.82 -15.26
C GLY A 165 21.33 18.07 -16.26
N LEU A 166 20.17 17.43 -16.06
CA LEU A 166 18.98 17.69 -16.88
C LEU A 166 18.42 19.11 -16.63
N LEU A 167 18.37 19.55 -15.38
CA LEU A 167 17.90 20.90 -15.04
C LEU A 167 18.78 21.98 -15.68
N ASP A 168 20.10 21.80 -15.66
CA ASP A 168 21.05 22.69 -16.34
C ASP A 168 20.80 22.74 -17.86
N LEU A 169 20.58 21.58 -18.49
CA LEU A 169 20.22 21.49 -19.91
C LEU A 169 18.91 22.22 -20.23
N LEU A 170 17.94 22.21 -19.33
CA LEU A 170 16.66 22.92 -19.48
C LEU A 170 16.76 24.42 -19.11
N GLY A 171 17.85 24.87 -18.49
CA GLY A 171 17.96 26.25 -17.99
C GLY A 171 17.11 26.48 -16.74
N VAL A 172 16.82 25.43 -15.98
CA VAL A 172 16.13 25.47 -14.70
C VAL A 172 17.18 25.43 -13.60
N GLN A 173 17.17 26.41 -12.71
CA GLN A 173 18.10 26.46 -11.57
C GLN A 173 17.36 26.08 -10.29
N PRO A 174 17.67 24.93 -9.67
CA PRO A 174 17.14 24.57 -8.36
C PRO A 174 17.82 25.41 -7.28
N ASP A 175 17.04 25.84 -6.29
CA ASP A 175 17.52 26.59 -5.13
C ASP A 175 16.80 26.10 -3.87
N PHE A 176 17.43 25.13 -3.21
CA PHE A 176 16.92 24.47 -2.02
C PHE A 176 17.85 24.69 -0.83
N LEU A 177 17.23 24.84 0.33
CA LEU A 177 17.82 24.93 1.65
C LEU A 177 17.42 23.72 2.47
N THR A 178 18.22 23.42 3.50
CA THR A 178 18.02 22.25 4.38
C THR A 178 18.45 22.57 5.80
N CYS A 179 17.65 22.14 6.77
CA CYS A 179 18.05 22.04 8.18
C CYS A 179 18.39 20.58 8.49
N GLY A 180 19.68 20.33 8.70
CA GLY A 180 20.23 19.00 9.00
C GLY A 180 21.12 18.44 7.90
N GLU A 181 22.33 18.01 8.28
CA GLU A 181 23.39 17.56 7.38
C GLU A 181 23.06 16.28 6.59
N PHE A 182 22.06 15.52 7.04
CA PHE A 182 21.59 14.28 6.43
C PHE A 182 20.27 14.48 5.66
N LYS A 183 19.72 15.70 5.61
CA LYS A 183 18.45 15.96 4.91
C LYS A 183 18.66 16.02 3.39
N SER A 184 18.68 14.86 2.75
CA SER A 184 19.11 14.71 1.35
C SER A 184 18.03 14.89 0.29
N ALA A 185 16.76 15.11 0.64
CA ALA A 185 15.65 15.13 -0.33
C ALA A 185 15.81 16.19 -1.45
N GLY A 186 16.48 17.31 -1.17
CA GLY A 186 16.79 18.33 -2.19
C GLY A 186 17.98 17.98 -3.08
N GLU A 187 18.85 17.03 -2.68
CA GLU A 187 20.09 16.73 -3.38
C GLU A 187 19.87 16.20 -4.79
N MET A 188 18.78 15.45 -5.03
CA MET A 188 18.45 14.94 -6.36
C MET A 188 18.28 16.05 -7.41
N PHE A 189 17.94 17.26 -6.98
CA PHE A 189 17.85 18.44 -7.84
C PHE A 189 19.15 19.24 -7.83
N MET A 190 19.78 19.38 -6.66
CA MET A 190 20.92 20.26 -6.45
C MET A 190 22.26 19.66 -6.91
N ARG A 191 22.39 18.34 -7.01
CA ARG A 191 23.65 17.61 -7.21
C ARG A 191 23.55 16.59 -8.35
N THR A 192 24.70 16.15 -8.86
CA THR A 192 24.82 15.08 -9.87
C THR A 192 25.04 13.69 -9.24
N GLY A 193 25.12 13.61 -7.92
CA GLY A 193 25.26 12.39 -7.14
C GLY A 193 25.11 12.68 -5.64
N PRO A 194 25.04 11.63 -4.80
CA PRO A 194 24.80 11.77 -3.37
C PRO A 194 25.94 12.53 -2.67
N SER A 195 25.60 13.28 -1.63
CA SER A 195 26.58 13.70 -0.62
C SER A 195 27.12 12.49 0.16
N PRO A 196 28.27 12.60 0.84
CA PRO A 196 28.78 11.55 1.71
C PRO A 196 27.76 11.11 2.77
N ASN A 197 27.00 12.06 3.33
CA ASN A 197 25.96 11.78 4.32
C ASN A 197 24.79 11.00 3.70
N ALA A 198 24.30 11.42 2.53
CA ALA A 198 23.24 10.72 1.82
C ALA A 198 23.65 9.29 1.38
N ALA A 199 24.91 9.13 0.95
CA ALA A 199 25.47 7.83 0.62
C ALA A 199 25.50 6.91 1.85
N ALA A 200 26.07 7.39 2.96
CA ALA A 200 26.11 6.64 4.21
C ALA A 200 24.71 6.25 4.71
N MET A 201 23.72 7.15 4.60
CA MET A 201 22.33 6.82 4.93
C MET A 201 21.80 5.65 4.12
N SER A 202 22.05 5.70 2.81
CA SER A 202 21.57 4.68 1.89
C SER A 202 22.20 3.32 2.23
N ASP A 203 23.49 3.31 2.57
CA ASP A 203 24.21 2.10 2.97
C ASP A 203 23.62 1.47 4.23
N TRP A 204 23.46 2.22 5.33
CA TRP A 204 22.95 1.60 6.57
C TRP A 204 21.47 1.19 6.50
N LEU A 205 20.67 1.85 5.65
CA LEU A 205 19.29 1.44 5.40
C LEU A 205 19.27 0.14 4.61
N LEU A 206 20.09 0.06 3.56
CA LEU A 206 20.21 -1.13 2.72
C LEU A 206 20.73 -2.32 3.54
N ASP A 207 21.77 -2.13 4.35
CA ASP A 207 22.33 -3.15 5.25
C ASP A 207 21.29 -3.68 6.22
N SER A 208 20.55 -2.78 6.89
CA SER A 208 19.53 -3.18 7.86
C SER A 208 18.35 -3.90 7.21
N GLN A 209 17.95 -3.49 6.01
CA GLN A 209 16.87 -4.14 5.28
C GLN A 209 17.31 -5.51 4.75
N PHE A 210 18.52 -5.58 4.19
CA PHE A 210 19.12 -6.81 3.70
C PHE A 210 19.26 -7.84 4.82
N GLN A 211 19.76 -7.43 5.99
CA GLN A 211 19.85 -8.30 7.15
C GLN A 211 18.47 -8.82 7.57
N THR A 212 17.43 -7.99 7.54
CA THR A 212 16.06 -8.43 7.87
C THR A 212 15.56 -9.47 6.86
N TYR A 213 15.84 -9.31 5.57
CA TYR A 213 15.47 -10.32 4.56
C TYR A 213 16.24 -11.63 4.76
N VAL A 214 17.53 -11.55 5.12
CA VAL A 214 18.34 -12.72 5.46
C VAL A 214 17.77 -13.44 6.69
N ASP A 215 17.42 -12.71 7.76
CA ASP A 215 16.82 -13.25 8.98
C ASP A 215 15.49 -13.99 8.67
N LEU A 216 14.62 -13.36 7.86
CA LEU A 216 13.33 -13.93 7.48
C LEU A 216 13.49 -15.21 6.64
N ILE A 217 14.34 -15.19 5.61
CA ILE A 217 14.58 -16.39 4.78
C ILE A 217 15.19 -17.52 5.60
N ALA A 218 16.18 -17.20 6.46
CA ALA A 218 16.82 -18.17 7.34
C ALA A 218 15.79 -18.84 8.26
N THR A 219 14.90 -18.05 8.85
CA THR A 219 13.82 -18.54 9.72
C THR A 219 12.80 -19.36 8.93
N GLY A 220 12.33 -18.88 7.77
CA GLY A 220 11.31 -19.53 6.96
C GLY A 220 11.75 -20.89 6.41
N ARG A 221 13.01 -20.98 5.96
CA ARG A 221 13.59 -22.22 5.37
C ARG A 221 14.37 -23.09 6.35
N ASP A 222 14.50 -22.68 7.60
CA ASP A 222 15.29 -23.38 8.63
C ASP A 222 16.74 -23.64 8.19
N VAL A 223 17.43 -22.55 7.78
CA VAL A 223 18.83 -22.58 7.34
C VAL A 223 19.63 -21.46 8.00
N ASP A 224 20.95 -21.63 8.08
CA ASP A 224 21.82 -20.58 8.62
C ASP A 224 21.96 -19.36 7.67
N HIS A 225 22.32 -18.20 8.22
CA HIS A 225 22.50 -16.97 7.44
C HIS A 225 23.55 -17.11 6.32
N ARG A 226 24.64 -17.85 6.53
CA ARG A 226 25.68 -18.05 5.50
C ARG A 226 25.11 -18.82 4.31
N HIS A 227 24.16 -19.71 4.55
CA HIS A 227 23.43 -20.42 3.51
C HIS A 227 22.57 -19.46 2.70
N VAL A 228 21.85 -18.56 3.36
CA VAL A 228 21.03 -17.54 2.68
C VAL A 228 21.89 -16.59 1.85
N HIS A 229 23.03 -16.11 2.38
CA HIS A 229 23.97 -15.30 1.59
C HIS A 229 24.44 -16.05 0.34
N ARG A 230 24.85 -17.33 0.46
CA ARG A 230 25.24 -18.13 -0.71
C ARG A 230 24.10 -18.30 -1.72
N TRP A 231 22.85 -18.36 -1.26
CA TRP A 231 21.71 -18.39 -2.16
C TRP A 231 21.56 -17.06 -2.90
N ILE A 232 21.66 -15.94 -2.20
CA ILE A 232 21.58 -14.61 -2.80
C ILE A 232 22.71 -14.38 -3.81
N ASP A 233 23.97 -14.64 -3.42
CA ASP A 233 25.16 -14.35 -4.23
C ASP A 233 25.28 -15.22 -5.49
N ARG A 234 24.57 -16.35 -5.55
CA ARG A 234 24.57 -17.28 -6.69
C ARG A 234 23.28 -17.22 -7.52
N GLY A 235 22.36 -16.33 -7.14
CA GLY A 235 21.18 -16.06 -7.95
C GLY A 235 21.51 -15.36 -9.27
N PRO A 236 20.57 -15.32 -10.22
CA PRO A 236 19.24 -15.95 -10.16
C PRO A 236 19.28 -17.46 -10.49
N TYR A 237 18.15 -18.15 -10.26
CA TYR A 237 18.01 -19.59 -10.46
C TYR A 237 16.83 -19.90 -11.37
N THR A 238 17.02 -20.77 -12.37
CA THR A 238 15.89 -21.47 -12.99
C THR A 238 15.18 -22.32 -11.95
N ALA A 239 13.90 -22.64 -12.17
CA ALA A 239 13.11 -23.50 -11.28
C ALA A 239 13.84 -24.81 -10.92
N GLU A 240 14.47 -25.48 -11.89
CA GLU A 240 15.18 -26.74 -11.70
C GLU A 240 16.45 -26.57 -10.85
N ARG A 241 17.19 -25.47 -11.05
CA ARG A 241 18.37 -25.14 -10.25
C ARG A 241 17.98 -24.76 -8.82
N ALA A 242 16.86 -24.04 -8.65
CA ALA A 242 16.30 -23.69 -7.36
C ALA A 242 15.89 -24.95 -6.58
N LEU A 243 15.22 -25.90 -7.24
CA LEU A 243 14.84 -27.19 -6.65
C LEU A 243 16.08 -28.00 -6.23
N LYS A 244 17.06 -28.15 -7.13
CA LYS A 244 18.31 -28.89 -6.85
C LYS A 244 19.08 -28.30 -5.65
N ARG A 245 18.98 -26.99 -5.44
CA ARG A 245 19.62 -26.26 -4.34
C ARG A 245 18.71 -26.09 -3.11
N LYS A 246 17.51 -26.68 -3.13
CA LYS A 246 16.52 -26.66 -2.05
C LYS A 246 15.97 -25.27 -1.68
N LEU A 247 16.03 -24.32 -2.63
CA LEU A 247 15.34 -23.03 -2.47
C LEU A 247 13.82 -23.21 -2.55
N ILE A 248 13.37 -24.17 -3.35
CA ILE A 248 11.96 -24.50 -3.57
C ILE A 248 11.75 -26.01 -3.41
N ASP A 249 10.50 -26.42 -3.36
CA ASP A 249 10.11 -27.79 -3.02
C ASP A 249 9.58 -28.58 -4.23
N ALA A 250 9.10 -27.89 -5.27
CA ALA A 250 8.65 -28.52 -6.51
C ALA A 250 8.81 -27.62 -7.74
N VAL A 251 8.97 -28.26 -8.90
CA VAL A 251 8.81 -27.65 -10.21
C VAL A 251 7.61 -28.30 -10.87
N GLU A 252 6.49 -27.57 -11.00
CA GLU A 252 5.22 -28.14 -11.44
C GLU A 252 4.27 -27.11 -12.04
N HIS A 253 3.49 -27.52 -13.04
CA HIS A 253 2.44 -26.70 -13.62
C HIS A 253 1.24 -26.60 -12.68
N ARG A 254 0.38 -25.60 -12.92
CA ARG A 254 -0.83 -25.35 -12.12
C ARG A 254 -1.75 -26.58 -11.97
N ARG A 255 -1.85 -27.43 -13.00
CA ARG A 255 -2.63 -28.68 -12.95
C ARG A 255 -2.05 -29.67 -11.94
N GLU A 256 -0.73 -29.84 -11.94
CA GLU A 256 -0.01 -30.73 -11.02
C GLU A 256 -0.06 -30.18 -9.59
N PHE A 257 0.09 -28.87 -9.43
CA PHE A 257 -0.11 -28.20 -8.14
C PHE A 257 -1.52 -28.44 -7.57
N HIS A 258 -2.58 -28.33 -8.40
CA HIS A 258 -3.93 -28.68 -7.95
C HIS A 258 -4.06 -30.17 -7.61
N ALA A 259 -3.46 -31.06 -8.40
CA ALA A 259 -3.45 -32.49 -8.10
C ALA A 259 -2.74 -32.79 -6.76
N ARG A 260 -1.65 -32.10 -6.44
CA ARG A 260 -0.96 -32.15 -5.14
C ARG A 260 -1.87 -31.74 -3.99
N LEU A 261 -2.57 -30.61 -4.14
CA LEU A 261 -3.53 -30.14 -3.13
C LEU A 261 -4.63 -31.18 -2.86
N HIS A 262 -5.17 -31.77 -3.92
CA HIS A 262 -6.17 -32.85 -3.81
C HIS A 262 -5.59 -34.15 -3.24
N GLY A 263 -4.33 -34.48 -3.56
CA GLY A 263 -3.64 -35.63 -2.97
C GLY A 263 -3.43 -35.47 -1.46
N ALA A 264 -3.08 -34.25 -1.01
CA ALA A 264 -2.82 -33.95 0.40
C ALA A 264 -4.09 -33.78 1.25
N HIS A 265 -5.19 -33.30 0.67
CA HIS A 265 -6.41 -32.92 1.42
C HIS A 265 -7.69 -33.63 0.96
N GLY A 266 -7.59 -34.57 0.02
CA GLY A 266 -8.68 -35.37 -0.51
C GLY A 266 -9.11 -34.94 -1.92
N ALA A 267 -9.43 -35.94 -2.77
CA ALA A 267 -9.80 -35.73 -4.17
C ALA A 267 -11.03 -34.81 -4.36
N GLY A 268 -11.93 -34.76 -3.38
CA GLY A 268 -13.11 -33.88 -3.37
C GLY A 268 -12.90 -32.51 -2.71
N ALA A 269 -11.67 -32.18 -2.28
CA ALA A 269 -11.40 -30.93 -1.56
C ALA A 269 -11.77 -29.70 -2.41
N ALA A 270 -12.63 -28.83 -1.89
CA ALA A 270 -13.09 -27.68 -2.65
C ALA A 270 -12.03 -26.55 -2.65
N LEU A 271 -11.64 -26.08 -3.84
CA LEU A 271 -10.78 -24.89 -3.98
C LEU A 271 -11.64 -23.61 -3.91
N VAL A 272 -11.59 -22.91 -2.78
CA VAL A 272 -12.41 -21.71 -2.52
C VAL A 272 -11.66 -20.45 -2.96
N THR A 273 -11.82 -20.07 -4.23
CA THR A 273 -11.10 -18.94 -4.86
C THR A 273 -11.54 -17.54 -4.46
N ARG A 274 -12.70 -17.43 -3.81
CA ARG A 274 -13.24 -16.16 -3.29
C ARG A 274 -13.40 -16.17 -1.78
N TYR A 275 -12.53 -16.90 -1.08
CA TYR A 275 -12.62 -17.04 0.38
C TYR A 275 -12.62 -15.66 1.06
N GLY A 276 -13.64 -15.42 1.89
CA GLY A 276 -13.80 -14.21 2.67
C GLY A 276 -14.05 -12.91 1.89
N LEU A 277 -14.24 -12.97 0.57
CA LEU A 277 -14.60 -11.82 -0.27
C LEU A 277 -16.12 -11.61 -0.31
N PRO A 278 -16.60 -10.37 -0.52
CA PRO A 278 -18.02 -10.10 -0.71
C PRO A 278 -18.60 -10.87 -1.90
N LYS A 279 -19.87 -11.30 -1.77
CA LYS A 279 -20.63 -11.87 -2.89
C LYS A 279 -20.73 -10.81 -3.99
N ARG A 280 -20.26 -11.15 -5.19
CA ARG A 280 -20.41 -10.28 -6.37
C ARG A 280 -21.89 -10.31 -6.74
N GLN A 281 -22.60 -9.18 -6.68
CA GLN A 281 -23.87 -9.07 -7.38
C GLN A 281 -23.52 -9.01 -8.86
N GLN A 282 -23.86 -10.06 -9.62
CA GLN A 282 -23.85 -9.97 -11.08
C GLN A 282 -25.00 -9.04 -11.45
N ILE A 283 -24.65 -7.81 -11.83
CA ILE A 283 -25.61 -6.88 -12.38
C ILE A 283 -25.61 -7.10 -13.87
N ASP A 284 -26.70 -7.63 -14.39
CA ASP A 284 -26.89 -7.79 -15.82
C ASP A 284 -27.31 -6.46 -16.44
N LEU A 285 -26.35 -5.73 -16.99
CA LEU A 285 -26.60 -4.43 -17.63
C LEU A 285 -27.43 -4.54 -18.91
N SER A 286 -27.66 -5.74 -19.44
CA SER A 286 -28.54 -5.97 -20.59
C SER A 286 -30.03 -6.06 -20.22
N SER A 287 -30.33 -6.16 -18.92
CA SER A 287 -31.69 -6.22 -18.38
C SER A 287 -32.15 -4.85 -17.86
N PRO A 288 -33.40 -4.40 -18.11
CA PRO A 288 -33.95 -3.19 -17.51
C PRO A 288 -33.89 -3.19 -15.97
N LEU A 289 -34.04 -4.37 -15.36
CA LEU A 289 -33.96 -4.54 -13.90
C LEU A 289 -32.50 -4.46 -13.41
N GLY A 290 -31.54 -4.99 -14.18
CA GLY A 290 -30.13 -4.86 -13.87
C GLY A 290 -29.61 -3.44 -14.07
N LEU A 291 -30.11 -2.71 -15.07
CA LEU A 291 -29.86 -1.28 -15.23
C LEU A 291 -30.39 -0.49 -14.01
N LEU A 292 -31.62 -0.79 -13.56
CA LEU A 292 -32.20 -0.18 -12.36
C LEU A 292 -31.39 -0.53 -11.10
N GLN A 293 -30.91 -1.77 -10.97
CA GLN A 293 -30.06 -2.22 -9.86
C GLN A 293 -28.70 -1.51 -9.88
N PHE A 294 -28.11 -1.31 -11.06
CA PHE A 294 -26.89 -0.52 -11.26
C PHE A 294 -27.09 0.93 -10.84
N TYR A 295 -28.14 1.60 -11.33
CA TYR A 295 -28.48 2.97 -10.94
C TYR A 295 -28.77 3.10 -9.44
N SER A 296 -29.46 2.12 -8.85
CA SER A 296 -29.73 2.09 -7.41
C SER A 296 -28.46 1.91 -6.57
N GLN A 297 -27.47 1.14 -7.05
CA GLN A 297 -26.18 1.00 -6.38
C GLN A 297 -25.32 2.25 -6.52
N LEU A 298 -25.41 2.96 -7.64
CA LEU A 298 -24.79 4.28 -7.78
C LEU A 298 -25.37 5.26 -6.76
N LEU A 299 -26.70 5.33 -6.65
CA LEU A 299 -27.41 6.26 -5.76
C LEU A 299 -27.40 5.86 -4.28
N GLN A 300 -27.06 4.61 -3.96
CA GLN A 300 -26.87 4.15 -2.59
C GLN A 300 -25.60 4.80 -2.01
N GLY A 301 -25.79 5.75 -1.12
CA GLY A 301 -24.71 6.28 -0.26
C GLY A 301 -24.04 5.18 0.57
N PRO A 302 -22.89 5.46 1.19
CA PRO A 302 -22.14 4.46 1.96
C PRO A 302 -23.08 3.77 2.97
N ARG A 303 -23.11 2.44 2.94
CA ARG A 303 -23.85 1.64 3.93
C ARG A 303 -23.28 1.98 5.30
N ARG A 304 -24.03 2.72 6.11
CA ARG A 304 -23.72 2.95 7.52
C ARG A 304 -23.71 1.59 8.21
N VAL A 305 -22.52 1.06 8.49
CA VAL A 305 -22.37 -0.08 9.39
C VAL A 305 -22.67 0.45 10.78
N VAL A 306 -23.92 0.30 11.22
CA VAL A 306 -24.33 0.62 12.59
C VAL A 306 -23.73 -0.46 13.51
N ASN A 307 -22.49 -0.25 13.93
CA ASN A 307 -21.92 -1.05 15.02
C ASN A 307 -22.52 -0.55 16.33
N ARG A 308 -23.26 -1.43 17.02
CA ARG A 308 -23.91 -1.13 18.31
C ARG A 308 -22.99 -1.39 19.53
N GLY A 309 -21.68 -1.51 19.33
CA GLY A 309 -20.72 -1.85 20.38
C GLY A 309 -19.41 -1.07 20.28
N ASP A 310 -18.60 -1.19 21.34
CA ASP A 310 -17.29 -0.54 21.47
C ASP A 310 -16.40 -0.81 20.26
N THR A 311 -15.77 0.25 19.76
CA THR A 311 -15.04 0.23 18.49
C THR A 311 -13.65 0.85 18.65
N ILE A 312 -12.68 0.33 17.90
CA ILE A 312 -11.38 0.98 17.67
C ILE A 312 -11.41 1.61 16.28
N ALA A 313 -11.07 2.89 16.19
CA ALA A 313 -10.97 3.57 14.90
C ALA A 313 -9.56 3.42 14.33
N ILE A 314 -9.45 3.09 13.04
CA ILE A 314 -8.21 3.21 12.27
C ILE A 314 -8.32 4.48 11.43
N VAL A 315 -7.41 5.43 11.63
CA VAL A 315 -7.31 6.64 10.81
C VAL A 315 -6.08 6.49 9.92
N TYR A 316 -6.26 6.57 8.61
CA TYR A 316 -5.17 6.43 7.64
C TYR A 316 -4.58 7.79 7.26
N LEU A 317 -3.27 7.94 7.45
CA LEU A 317 -2.46 9.03 6.92
C LEU A 317 -1.56 8.44 5.82
N GLN A 318 -1.95 8.62 4.56
CA GLN A 318 -1.31 7.97 3.41
C GLN A 318 -0.84 8.98 2.37
N GLY A 319 0.40 8.81 1.92
CA GLY A 319 1.02 9.65 0.90
C GLY A 319 1.52 10.99 1.44
N THR A 320 1.81 11.91 0.54
CA THR A 320 2.42 13.21 0.88
C THR A 320 1.45 14.07 1.68
N ILE A 321 1.91 14.64 2.79
CA ILE A 321 1.13 15.54 3.64
C ILE A 321 1.07 16.91 2.99
N VAL A 322 -0.14 17.39 2.67
CA VAL A 322 -0.36 18.68 2.02
C VAL A 322 -1.30 19.58 2.82
N SER A 323 -1.10 20.88 2.70
CA SER A 323 -1.97 21.91 3.28
C SER A 323 -3.25 22.07 2.42
N GLY A 324 -4.40 22.28 3.08
CA GLY A 324 -5.67 22.54 2.40
C GLY A 324 -6.32 21.32 1.76
N SER A 325 -7.29 21.56 0.86
CA SER A 325 -8.18 20.53 0.29
C SER A 325 -7.95 20.22 -1.19
N LEU A 326 -6.89 20.79 -1.80
CA LEU A 326 -6.56 20.52 -3.20
C LEU A 326 -5.87 19.15 -3.35
N PRO A 327 -6.43 18.21 -4.13
CA PRO A 327 -5.99 16.82 -4.17
C PRO A 327 -4.82 16.58 -5.15
N VAL A 328 -4.02 17.60 -5.45
CA VAL A 328 -2.97 17.51 -6.48
C VAL A 328 -1.60 17.54 -5.82
N ASN A 329 -0.95 16.38 -5.75
CA ASN A 329 0.49 16.32 -5.57
C ASN A 329 1.15 16.65 -6.92
N PRO A 330 1.89 17.77 -7.07
CA PRO A 330 2.60 18.09 -8.31
C PRO A 330 3.68 17.06 -8.68
N LEU A 331 4.06 16.18 -7.75
CA LEU A 331 5.00 15.07 -7.96
C LEU A 331 4.31 13.71 -8.22
N GLY A 332 2.98 13.67 -8.30
CA GLY A 332 2.20 12.43 -8.47
C GLY A 332 2.02 11.60 -7.19
N GLY A 333 1.06 10.67 -7.18
CA GLY A 333 0.77 9.80 -6.03
C GLY A 333 -0.29 10.31 -5.05
N ALA A 334 -0.60 9.50 -4.03
CA ALA A 334 -1.62 9.80 -3.03
C ALA A 334 -1.24 11.02 -2.15
N ALA A 335 -2.24 11.83 -1.78
CA ALA A 335 -2.06 12.99 -0.92
C ALA A 335 -2.91 12.86 0.35
N ALA A 336 -2.28 13.08 1.51
CA ALA A 336 -2.95 13.21 2.80
C ALA A 336 -3.19 14.68 3.10
N THR A 337 -4.46 15.12 3.00
CA THR A 337 -4.81 16.52 3.29
C THR A 337 -5.02 16.73 4.79
N ALA A 338 -4.43 17.80 5.34
CA ALA A 338 -4.59 18.14 6.74
C ALA A 338 -6.08 18.30 7.15
N ASP A 339 -6.90 18.86 6.26
CA ASP A 339 -8.34 19.05 6.54
C ASP A 339 -9.11 17.74 6.65
N ALA A 340 -8.86 16.77 5.77
CA ALA A 340 -9.53 15.47 5.84
C ALA A 340 -9.12 14.72 7.11
N LEU A 341 -7.83 14.71 7.43
CA LEU A 341 -7.29 14.05 8.62
C LEU A 341 -7.79 14.72 9.90
N ARG A 342 -7.75 16.06 9.98
CA ARG A 342 -8.30 16.82 11.12
C ARG A 342 -9.79 16.55 11.31
N LYS A 343 -10.57 16.51 10.23
CA LYS A 343 -12.01 16.19 10.29
C LYS A 343 -12.26 14.75 10.75
N ALA A 344 -11.50 13.79 10.24
CA ALA A 344 -11.58 12.39 10.67
C ALA A 344 -11.24 12.25 12.15
N LEU A 345 -10.12 12.84 12.59
CA LEU A 345 -9.67 12.85 13.99
C LEU A 345 -10.70 13.53 14.91
N ALA A 346 -11.27 14.67 14.52
CA ALA A 346 -12.33 15.33 15.28
C ALA A 346 -13.63 14.50 15.33
N THR A 347 -13.92 13.72 14.29
CA THR A 347 -15.09 12.80 14.28
C THR A 347 -14.88 11.67 15.27
N VAL A 348 -13.72 11.00 15.22
CA VAL A 348 -13.40 9.91 16.16
C VAL A 348 -13.21 10.40 17.58
N GLU A 349 -12.75 11.64 17.78
CA GLU A 349 -12.66 12.27 19.10
C GLU A 349 -14.04 12.33 19.78
N LYS A 350 -15.05 12.80 19.06
CA LYS A 350 -16.42 13.04 19.57
C LYS A 350 -17.30 11.79 19.64
N ASP A 351 -16.97 10.74 18.90
CA ASP A 351 -17.78 9.53 18.84
C ASP A 351 -17.57 8.66 20.11
N GLU A 352 -18.55 8.61 21.01
CA GLU A 352 -18.48 7.83 22.25
C GLU A 352 -18.40 6.31 22.04
N THR A 353 -18.77 5.81 20.85
CA THR A 353 -18.62 4.38 20.50
C THR A 353 -17.16 4.03 20.19
N VAL A 354 -16.34 5.02 19.81
CA VAL A 354 -14.90 4.83 19.60
C VAL A 354 -14.18 4.95 20.93
N LYS A 355 -13.55 3.86 21.38
CA LYS A 355 -12.86 3.76 22.67
C LYS A 355 -11.34 3.92 22.57
N ALA A 356 -10.76 3.67 21.40
CA ALA A 356 -9.35 3.90 21.10
C ALA A 356 -9.15 4.22 19.61
N VAL A 357 -8.01 4.81 19.27
CA VAL A 357 -7.63 5.18 17.90
C VAL A 357 -6.27 4.60 17.56
N VAL A 358 -6.18 3.95 16.40
CA VAL A 358 -4.93 3.60 15.73
C VAL A 358 -4.72 4.54 14.56
N LEU A 359 -3.64 5.32 14.56
CA LEU A 359 -3.21 6.12 13.42
C LEU A 359 -2.26 5.30 12.56
N ARG A 360 -2.72 4.84 11.39
CA ARG A 360 -1.92 4.08 10.42
C ARG A 360 -1.25 5.04 9.45
N ILE A 361 0.08 5.16 9.52
CA ILE A 361 0.87 6.15 8.78
C ILE A 361 1.69 5.45 7.71
N ASP A 362 1.46 5.80 6.45
CA ASP A 362 2.33 5.43 5.32
C ASP A 362 2.62 6.69 4.50
N SER A 363 3.59 7.50 4.96
CA SER A 363 3.87 8.83 4.44
C SER A 363 5.36 9.19 4.50
N PRO A 364 5.93 9.74 3.41
CA PRO A 364 7.27 10.33 3.41
C PRO A 364 7.32 11.71 4.10
N GLY A 365 6.17 12.22 4.59
CA GLY A 365 6.02 13.56 5.13
C GLY A 365 5.47 14.55 4.12
N GLY A 366 5.84 15.82 4.24
CA GLY A 366 5.35 16.89 3.40
C GLY A 366 5.36 18.24 4.13
N SER A 367 4.28 19.00 3.99
CA SER A 367 4.09 20.30 4.64
C SER A 367 4.22 20.21 6.16
N ALA A 368 5.16 20.97 6.74
CA ALA A 368 5.37 21.06 8.18
C ALA A 368 4.13 21.64 8.89
N LEU A 369 3.56 22.71 8.34
CA LEU A 369 2.32 23.32 8.86
C LEU A 369 1.15 22.33 8.85
N ALA A 370 0.98 21.58 7.77
CA ALA A 370 -0.07 20.55 7.69
C ALA A 370 0.16 19.44 8.72
N SER A 371 1.42 19.07 8.95
CA SER A 371 1.80 18.09 9.98
C SER A 371 1.49 18.60 11.39
N GLU A 372 1.73 19.88 11.67
CA GLU A 372 1.37 20.51 12.95
C GLU A 372 -0.14 20.50 13.19
N VAL A 373 -0.94 20.85 12.18
CA VAL A 373 -2.41 20.81 12.27
C VAL A 373 -2.92 19.39 12.55
N ILE A 374 -2.32 18.37 11.92
CA ILE A 374 -2.69 16.97 12.15
C ILE A 374 -2.24 16.53 13.56
N LEU A 375 -1.03 16.92 13.99
CA LEU A 375 -0.51 16.61 15.31
C LEU A 375 -1.40 17.19 16.42
N ASP A 376 -1.80 18.46 16.31
CA ASP A 376 -2.73 19.10 17.23
C ASP A 376 -4.07 18.34 17.32
N ALA A 377 -4.62 17.92 16.17
CA ALA A 377 -5.83 17.08 16.16
C ALA A 377 -5.61 15.71 16.80
N ALA A 378 -4.47 15.06 16.56
CA ALA A 378 -4.11 13.79 17.16
C ALA A 378 -3.96 13.92 18.69
N ARG A 379 -3.36 15.02 19.17
CA ARG A 379 -3.22 15.30 20.61
C ARG A 379 -4.55 15.52 21.30
N ARG A 380 -5.52 16.16 20.65
CA ARG A 380 -6.90 16.26 21.19
C ARG A 380 -7.56 14.89 21.36
N VAL A 381 -7.36 13.99 20.39
CA VAL A 381 -7.81 12.60 20.52
C VAL A 381 -7.11 11.92 21.69
N GLN A 382 -5.78 12.00 21.76
CA GLN A 382 -4.96 11.39 22.83
C GLN A 382 -5.39 11.84 24.23
N ALA A 383 -5.75 13.12 24.39
CA ALA A 383 -6.21 13.65 25.67
C ALA A 383 -7.51 13.00 26.19
N ARG A 384 -8.27 12.30 25.34
CA ARG A 384 -9.54 11.66 25.67
C ARG A 384 -9.53 10.14 25.53
N LYS A 385 -8.72 9.61 24.62
CA LYS A 385 -8.74 8.21 24.18
C LYS A 385 -7.32 7.72 23.90
N PRO A 386 -7.00 6.45 24.16
CA PRO A 386 -5.73 5.88 23.75
C PRO A 386 -5.48 6.10 22.26
N LEU A 387 -4.31 6.65 21.93
CA LEU A 387 -3.84 6.90 20.57
C LEU A 387 -2.55 6.10 20.33
N VAL A 388 -2.66 5.07 19.51
CA VAL A 388 -1.53 4.22 19.10
C VAL A 388 -1.18 4.49 17.65
N VAL A 389 0.09 4.53 17.30
CA VAL A 389 0.56 4.66 15.92
C VAL A 389 1.01 3.30 15.40
N SER A 390 0.63 2.99 14.17
CA SER A 390 1.23 1.92 13.37
C SER A 390 1.84 2.53 12.12
N MET A 391 3.15 2.37 11.94
CA MET A 391 3.86 2.81 10.75
C MET A 391 3.83 1.70 9.69
N GLY A 392 3.50 2.07 8.46
CA GLY A 392 3.59 1.20 7.28
C GLY A 392 5.00 1.18 6.70
N ASN A 393 5.11 1.21 5.37
CA ASN A 393 6.43 1.21 4.71
C ASN A 393 7.24 2.45 5.07
N VAL A 394 6.60 3.62 5.14
CA VAL A 394 7.29 4.88 5.45
C VAL A 394 6.49 5.69 6.47
N ALA A 395 7.15 6.22 7.49
CA ALA A 395 6.59 7.23 8.38
C ALA A 395 7.69 8.20 8.79
N ALA A 396 8.14 9.01 7.83
CA ALA A 396 9.31 9.87 7.96
C ALA A 396 8.94 11.35 7.83
N SER A 397 9.81 12.25 8.31
CA SER A 397 9.63 13.70 8.22
C SER A 397 8.28 14.11 8.85
N GLY A 398 7.38 14.79 8.14
CA GLY A 398 6.02 15.08 8.58
C GLY A 398 5.22 13.85 9.08
N GLY A 399 5.47 12.66 8.55
CA GLY A 399 4.86 11.41 9.06
C GLY A 399 5.31 11.08 10.49
N TYR A 400 6.61 11.23 10.77
CA TYR A 400 7.15 11.07 12.12
C TYR A 400 6.75 12.23 13.04
N TYR A 401 6.65 13.45 12.50
CA TYR A 401 6.15 14.63 13.20
C TYR A 401 4.79 14.36 13.84
N VAL A 402 3.84 13.82 13.06
CA VAL A 402 2.51 13.45 13.57
C VAL A 402 2.57 12.28 14.56
N ALA A 403 3.46 11.32 14.34
CA ALA A 403 3.58 10.12 15.16
C ALA A 403 4.17 10.35 16.56
N CYS A 404 5.11 11.31 16.69
CA CYS A 404 6.06 11.35 17.80
C CYS A 404 5.43 11.53 19.21
N ARG A 405 4.18 12.01 19.28
CA ARG A 405 3.44 12.23 20.53
C ARG A 405 2.51 11.08 20.94
N ALA A 406 2.36 10.03 20.13
CA ALA A 406 1.45 8.92 20.43
C ALA A 406 1.82 8.15 21.71
N ASP A 407 0.85 7.46 22.31
CA ASP A 407 1.06 6.68 23.54
C ASP A 407 2.02 5.51 23.30
N THR A 408 1.93 4.90 22.11
CA THR A 408 2.82 3.84 21.63
C THR A 408 2.95 3.92 20.12
N ILE A 409 4.17 3.73 19.63
CA ILE A 409 4.52 3.74 18.22
C ILE A 409 5.05 2.35 17.84
N PHE A 410 4.30 1.69 16.96
CA PHE A 410 4.70 0.44 16.30
C PHE A 410 5.28 0.73 14.92
N ALA A 411 6.36 0.04 14.56
CA ALA A 411 6.94 0.04 13.24
C ALA A 411 7.40 -1.37 12.87
N ASP A 412 7.24 -1.81 11.63
CA ASP A 412 7.85 -3.05 11.19
C ASP A 412 9.37 -2.89 11.07
N PRO A 413 10.16 -3.97 11.20
CA PRO A 413 11.62 -3.88 11.15
C PRO A 413 12.18 -3.13 9.95
N THR A 414 11.56 -3.24 8.76
CA THR A 414 11.97 -2.51 7.55
C THR A 414 11.25 -1.19 7.30
N THR A 415 10.31 -0.76 8.16
CA THR A 415 9.70 0.57 8.07
C THR A 415 10.77 1.66 8.00
N VAL A 416 10.62 2.63 7.11
CA VAL A 416 11.51 3.78 7.00
C VAL A 416 10.94 4.96 7.79
N THR A 417 11.63 5.42 8.83
CA THR A 417 11.16 6.48 9.73
C THR A 417 12.26 7.47 10.14
N GLY A 418 11.95 8.39 11.06
CA GLY A 418 12.83 9.51 11.42
C GLY A 418 12.72 10.64 10.40
N SER A 419 13.82 10.98 9.74
CA SER A 419 13.98 12.15 8.88
C SER A 419 13.60 13.47 9.57
N ILE A 420 13.97 13.61 10.85
CA ILE A 420 13.72 14.80 11.65
C ILE A 420 14.65 15.91 11.12
N GLY A 421 14.11 16.77 10.26
CA GLY A 421 14.85 17.80 9.52
C GLY A 421 13.93 18.46 8.50
N VAL A 422 14.31 19.63 8.01
CA VAL A 422 13.48 20.47 7.14
C VAL A 422 14.18 20.68 5.80
N VAL A 423 13.42 20.67 4.71
CA VAL A 423 13.90 21.02 3.37
C VAL A 423 12.87 21.91 2.72
N GLY A 424 13.33 22.97 2.06
CA GLY A 424 12.47 23.94 1.40
C GLY A 424 13.21 24.63 0.27
N GLY A 425 12.50 25.06 -0.76
CA GLY A 425 13.16 25.67 -1.91
C GLY A 425 12.25 25.88 -3.08
N LYS A 426 12.85 26.30 -4.19
CA LYS A 426 12.16 26.58 -5.45
C LYS A 426 13.03 26.28 -6.65
N PHE A 427 12.39 26.27 -7.81
CA PHE A 427 13.06 26.25 -9.10
C PHE A 427 12.95 27.62 -9.76
N ALA A 428 14.09 28.20 -10.11
CA ALA A 428 14.14 29.35 -10.98
C ALA A 428 14.09 28.89 -12.45
N THR A 429 13.15 29.44 -13.21
CA THR A 429 12.75 28.93 -14.54
C THR A 429 12.98 29.93 -15.67
N THR A 430 13.49 31.13 -15.39
CA THR A 430 13.73 32.14 -16.43
C THR A 430 14.62 31.64 -17.55
N GLY A 431 15.67 30.86 -17.25
CA GLY A 431 16.53 30.29 -18.28
C GLY A 431 15.80 29.29 -19.20
N LEU A 432 14.80 28.57 -18.69
CA LEU A 432 13.92 27.71 -19.50
C LEU A 432 13.03 28.56 -20.41
N TRP A 433 12.38 29.59 -19.85
CA TRP A 433 11.51 30.47 -20.61
C TRP A 433 12.26 31.22 -21.71
N ASP A 434 13.48 31.68 -21.42
CA ASP A 434 14.36 32.33 -22.39
C ASP A 434 14.69 31.43 -23.58
N LYS A 435 14.94 30.12 -23.34
CA LYS A 435 15.22 29.15 -24.40
C LYS A 435 14.05 28.93 -25.36
N ILE A 436 12.81 29.15 -24.89
CA ILE A 436 11.60 29.00 -25.71
C ILE A 436 10.98 30.33 -26.13
N GLY A 437 11.71 31.44 -25.95
CA GLY A 437 11.29 32.78 -26.40
C GLY A 437 10.24 33.46 -25.53
N VAL A 438 9.97 32.96 -24.32
CA VAL A 438 9.01 33.57 -23.37
C VAL A 438 9.73 34.54 -22.43
N LYS A 439 9.19 35.76 -22.29
CA LYS A 439 9.73 36.79 -21.39
C LYS A 439 8.68 37.18 -20.34
N TRP A 440 9.11 37.25 -19.08
CA TRP A 440 8.26 37.64 -17.95
C TRP A 440 8.60 39.05 -17.48
N ALA A 441 7.63 39.96 -17.46
CA ALA A 441 7.79 41.31 -16.93
C ALA A 441 7.30 41.37 -15.47
N THR A 442 8.19 41.14 -14.51
CA THR A 442 7.82 41.19 -13.08
C THR A 442 7.62 42.62 -12.61
N ARG A 443 6.58 42.85 -11.80
CA ARG A 443 6.31 44.10 -11.07
C ARG A 443 5.97 43.74 -9.64
N SER A 444 6.62 44.37 -8.66
CA SER A 444 6.42 44.05 -7.25
C SER A 444 6.42 45.31 -6.37
N ARG A 445 5.87 45.16 -5.16
CA ARG A 445 5.90 46.16 -4.07
C ARG A 445 6.22 45.40 -2.78
N GLY A 446 7.22 45.88 -2.04
CA GLY A 446 7.79 45.18 -0.88
C GLY A 446 8.98 44.28 -1.25
N ALA A 447 9.97 44.20 -0.35
CA ALA A 447 11.25 43.52 -0.60
C ALA A 447 11.10 42.01 -0.86
N ASN A 448 10.13 41.36 -0.22
CA ASN A 448 9.93 39.90 -0.29
C ASN A 448 8.79 39.47 -1.23
N ALA A 449 8.21 40.40 -2.01
CA ALA A 449 7.03 40.11 -2.83
C ALA A 449 7.27 39.06 -3.94
N THR A 450 8.52 38.77 -4.27
CA THR A 450 8.90 37.74 -5.25
C THR A 450 9.49 36.48 -4.62
N LEU A 451 9.44 36.34 -3.29
CA LEU A 451 10.09 35.25 -2.55
C LEU A 451 9.67 33.88 -3.08
N ASN A 452 8.35 33.68 -3.26
CA ASN A 452 7.75 32.44 -3.78
C ASN A 452 7.70 32.37 -5.33
N GLY A 453 8.26 33.36 -6.03
CA GLY A 453 8.27 33.39 -7.49
C GLY A 453 9.38 32.54 -8.09
N SER A 454 9.14 32.03 -9.32
CA SER A 454 10.07 31.18 -10.07
C SER A 454 10.99 31.95 -11.03
N ALA A 455 11.01 33.28 -10.98
CA ALA A 455 11.81 34.09 -11.91
C ALA A 455 13.32 34.00 -11.62
N ARG A 456 13.71 33.93 -10.35
CA ARG A 456 15.10 33.89 -9.93
C ARG A 456 15.26 33.07 -8.65
N VAL A 457 16.48 32.63 -8.40
CA VAL A 457 16.91 32.08 -7.13
C VAL A 457 16.75 33.11 -5.99
N PHE A 458 16.82 32.67 -4.74
CA PHE A 458 16.82 33.57 -3.60
C PHE A 458 18.04 34.49 -3.67
N SER A 459 17.84 35.77 -3.38
CA SER A 459 18.95 36.66 -3.01
C SER A 459 19.53 36.23 -1.67
N GLU A 460 20.74 36.67 -1.32
CA GLU A 460 21.36 36.34 -0.02
C GLU A 460 20.44 36.69 1.15
N LYS A 461 19.86 37.90 1.17
CA LYS A 461 18.91 38.32 2.22
C LYS A 461 17.64 37.47 2.28
N GLU A 462 17.09 37.07 1.14
CA GLU A 462 15.92 36.18 1.09
C GLU A 462 16.30 34.77 1.55
N ARG A 463 17.51 34.29 1.21
CA ARG A 463 18.03 33.00 1.63
C ARG A 463 18.18 32.95 3.15
N ASP A 464 18.82 33.95 3.74
CA ASP A 464 19.01 34.04 5.20
C ASP A 464 17.64 34.04 5.90
N HIS A 465 16.70 34.85 5.41
CA HIS A 465 15.35 34.90 5.97
C HIS A 465 14.59 33.57 5.87
N VAL A 466 14.71 32.85 4.74
CA VAL A 466 14.10 31.52 4.59
C VAL A 466 14.79 30.50 5.48
N GLN A 467 16.11 30.59 5.64
CA GLN A 467 16.87 29.72 6.54
C GLN A 467 16.43 29.91 8.00
N ASP A 468 16.30 31.15 8.47
CA ASP A 468 15.81 31.45 9.82
C ASP A 468 14.43 30.82 10.08
N LEU A 469 13.49 31.00 9.14
CA LEU A 469 12.16 30.38 9.22
C LEU A 469 12.22 28.85 9.25
N MET A 470 13.12 28.24 8.48
CA MET A 470 13.30 26.80 8.46
C MET A 470 13.93 26.28 9.77
N ASP A 471 14.85 27.04 10.36
CA ASP A 471 15.48 26.72 11.65
C ASP A 471 14.44 26.76 12.78
N GLU A 472 13.54 27.76 12.79
CA GLU A 472 12.41 27.80 13.74
C GLU A 472 11.50 26.55 13.63
N ILE A 473 11.19 26.13 12.40
CA ILE A 473 10.40 24.91 12.15
C ILE A 473 11.17 23.67 12.63
N TYR A 474 12.48 23.63 12.41
CA TYR A 474 13.32 22.52 12.79
C TYR A 474 13.41 22.36 14.32
N GLU A 475 13.59 23.47 15.05
CA GLU A 475 13.56 23.47 16.51
C GLU A 475 12.19 23.04 17.04
N THR A 476 11.10 23.57 16.46
CA THR A 476 9.74 23.14 16.81
C THR A 476 9.58 21.63 16.63
N PHE A 477 10.04 21.06 15.52
CA PHE A 477 9.98 19.62 15.28
C PHE A 477 10.79 18.85 16.34
N LYS A 478 12.03 19.26 16.64
CA LYS A 478 12.83 18.64 17.70
C LYS A 478 12.11 18.69 19.06
N ASP A 479 11.47 19.81 19.39
CA ASP A 479 10.69 19.95 20.63
C ASP A 479 9.51 18.99 20.68
N HIS A 480 8.80 18.77 19.57
CA HIS A 480 7.75 17.76 19.52
C HIS A 480 8.28 16.36 19.77
N VAL A 481 9.43 16.00 19.18
CA VAL A 481 10.05 14.69 19.39
C VAL A 481 10.52 14.55 20.84
N VAL A 482 11.21 15.54 21.39
CA VAL A 482 11.69 15.52 22.78
C VAL A 482 10.54 15.40 23.76
N ALA A 483 9.47 16.17 23.58
CA ALA A 483 8.35 16.16 24.51
C ALA A 483 7.40 14.96 24.30
N GLY A 484 7.48 14.24 23.18
CA GLY A 484 6.75 12.97 22.97
C GLY A 484 7.53 11.74 23.43
N ARG A 485 8.82 11.67 23.08
CA ARG A 485 9.67 10.51 23.35
C ARG A 485 10.37 10.61 24.70
N GLY A 486 10.78 11.81 25.11
CA GLY A 486 11.41 12.09 26.40
C GLY A 486 12.53 11.12 26.74
N LYS A 487 12.44 10.49 27.91
CA LYS A 487 13.43 9.52 28.41
C LYS A 487 13.55 8.24 27.58
N LYS A 488 12.65 8.00 26.60
CA LYS A 488 12.75 6.85 25.71
C LYS A 488 13.93 6.99 24.74
N LEU A 489 14.28 8.22 24.35
CA LEU A 489 15.39 8.50 23.45
C LEU A 489 16.71 8.00 24.04
N LYS A 490 17.51 7.32 23.22
CA LYS A 490 18.80 6.74 23.65
C LYS A 490 20.01 7.64 23.38
N LYS A 491 19.80 8.72 22.63
CA LYS A 491 20.81 9.76 22.35
C LYS A 491 20.14 11.14 22.43
N LYS A 492 20.96 12.21 22.41
CA LYS A 492 20.43 13.58 22.33
C LYS A 492 19.70 13.77 21.01
N ILE A 493 18.71 14.66 21.00
CA ILE A 493 17.88 14.87 19.80
C ILE A 493 18.73 15.29 18.59
N ASP A 494 19.78 16.10 18.77
CA ASP A 494 20.65 16.54 17.67
C ASP A 494 21.45 15.39 17.03
N ASP A 495 21.77 14.33 17.79
CA ASP A 495 22.43 13.13 17.29
C ASP A 495 21.48 12.20 16.53
N LEU A 496 20.17 12.33 16.78
CA LEU A 496 19.12 11.51 16.17
C LEU A 496 18.47 12.21 14.97
N ALA A 497 18.44 13.55 14.99
CA ALA A 497 17.83 14.39 13.98
C ALA A 497 18.79 14.69 12.83
N GLY A 498 18.82 15.92 12.33
CA GLY A 498 19.65 16.33 11.20
C GLY A 498 19.21 15.75 9.86
N GLY A 499 17.97 15.25 9.76
CA GLY A 499 17.43 14.62 8.55
C GLY A 499 17.70 13.12 8.41
N ARG A 500 18.37 12.49 9.39
CA ARG A 500 18.71 11.07 9.38
C ARG A 500 17.49 10.17 9.30
N VAL A 501 17.55 9.15 8.44
CA VAL A 501 16.50 8.17 8.23
C VAL A 501 16.94 6.83 8.83
N TYR A 502 16.00 6.11 9.44
CA TYR A 502 16.26 4.84 10.11
C TYR A 502 15.25 3.78 9.67
N THR A 503 15.67 2.51 9.69
CA THR A 503 14.71 1.39 9.67
C THR A 503 13.96 1.30 11.00
N GLY A 504 12.82 0.62 11.06
CA GLY A 504 12.06 0.43 12.30
C GLY A 504 12.90 -0.28 13.37
N ARG A 505 13.74 -1.23 12.95
CA ARG A 505 14.72 -1.90 13.82
C ARG A 505 15.71 -0.91 14.45
N GLN A 506 16.30 -0.04 13.64
CA GLN A 506 17.22 1.01 14.11
C GLN A 506 16.49 2.04 14.99
N ALA A 507 15.30 2.46 14.58
CA ALA A 507 14.47 3.42 15.30
C ALA A 507 14.08 2.91 16.70
N LEU A 508 13.81 1.61 16.86
CA LEU A 508 13.55 1.00 18.17
C LEU A 508 14.79 1.10 19.06
N ALA A 509 15.95 0.73 18.53
CA ALA A 509 17.21 0.80 19.26
C ALA A 509 17.57 2.22 19.72
N LEU A 510 17.09 3.25 19.01
CA LEU A 510 17.29 4.66 19.32
C LEU A 510 16.18 5.27 20.20
N GLY A 511 15.09 4.53 20.43
CA GLY A 511 13.92 5.00 21.19
C GLY A 511 12.97 5.91 20.42
N LEU A 512 13.14 6.00 19.09
CA LEU A 512 12.26 6.76 18.21
C LEU A 512 10.90 6.07 18.01
N VAL A 513 10.85 4.75 18.12
CA VAL A 513 9.62 3.94 18.21
C VAL A 513 9.62 3.11 19.49
N ASP A 514 8.49 2.50 19.83
CA ASP A 514 8.31 1.75 21.08
C ASP A 514 8.42 0.25 20.91
N GLN A 515 7.88 -0.29 19.81
CA GLN A 515 7.82 -1.73 19.55
C GLN A 515 7.91 -2.04 18.07
N LEU A 516 8.39 -3.25 17.75
CA LEU A 516 8.33 -3.79 16.40
C LEU A 516 6.97 -4.45 16.14
N GLY A 517 6.42 -4.21 14.96
CA GLY A 517 5.21 -4.84 14.46
C GLY A 517 4.29 -3.88 13.71
N GLY A 518 3.30 -4.46 13.03
CA GLY A 518 2.38 -3.73 12.16
C GLY A 518 1.02 -3.38 12.79
N LEU A 519 0.00 -3.33 11.93
CA LEU A 519 -1.32 -2.81 12.27
C LEU A 519 -2.05 -3.65 13.32
N ASN A 520 -1.91 -4.98 13.26
CA ASN A 520 -2.57 -5.87 14.22
C ASN A 520 -2.01 -5.73 15.64
N SER A 521 -0.69 -5.52 15.78
CA SER A 521 -0.05 -5.26 17.07
C SER A 521 -0.55 -3.94 17.67
N ALA A 522 -0.65 -2.89 16.86
CA ALA A 522 -1.20 -1.61 17.28
C ALA A 522 -2.68 -1.69 17.69
N LEU A 523 -3.50 -2.48 16.96
CA LEU A 523 -4.89 -2.72 17.33
C LEU A 523 -5.01 -3.47 18.67
N ALA A 524 -4.15 -4.45 18.92
CA ALA A 524 -4.13 -5.21 20.17
C ALA A 524 -3.72 -4.32 21.36
N ASP A 525 -2.70 -3.47 21.19
CA ASP A 525 -2.27 -2.50 22.21
C ASP A 525 -3.38 -1.48 22.49
N ALA A 526 -4.00 -0.93 21.44
CA ALA A 526 -5.13 -0.01 21.57
C ALA A 526 -6.33 -0.65 22.32
N ALA A 527 -6.64 -1.91 22.01
CA ALA A 527 -7.68 -2.68 22.71
C ALA A 527 -7.34 -2.87 24.19
N GLY A 528 -6.10 -3.26 24.50
CA GLY A 528 -5.62 -3.45 25.86
C GLY A 528 -5.71 -2.18 26.69
N ARG A 529 -5.27 -1.04 26.13
CA ARG A 529 -5.36 0.29 26.77
C ARG A 529 -6.79 0.74 27.03
N ALA A 530 -7.72 0.37 26.16
CA ALA A 530 -9.15 0.66 26.32
C ALA A 530 -9.92 -0.40 27.12
N GLY A 531 -9.25 -1.45 27.61
CA GLY A 531 -9.90 -2.53 28.38
C GLY A 531 -10.86 -3.39 27.56
N LEU A 532 -10.71 -3.45 26.23
CA LEU A 532 -11.63 -4.14 25.33
C LEU A 532 -11.21 -5.59 25.09
N LYS A 533 -12.16 -6.52 25.28
CA LYS A 533 -12.00 -7.93 24.88
C LYS A 533 -12.64 -8.24 23.53
N THR A 534 -13.74 -7.55 23.24
CA THR A 534 -14.50 -7.67 21.98
C THR A 534 -14.77 -6.27 21.47
N TYR A 535 -14.42 -6.00 20.21
CA TYR A 535 -14.56 -4.68 19.64
C TYR A 535 -14.82 -4.74 18.13
N GLY A 536 -15.54 -3.74 17.64
CA GLY A 536 -15.57 -3.43 16.21
C GLY A 536 -14.33 -2.67 15.79
N VAL A 537 -14.03 -2.67 14.49
CA VAL A 537 -13.02 -1.78 13.92
C VAL A 537 -13.63 -0.97 12.80
N ARG A 538 -13.44 0.35 12.82
CA ARG A 538 -13.93 1.26 11.80
C ARG A 538 -12.78 2.02 11.16
N GLU A 539 -12.75 2.07 9.83
CA GLU A 539 -11.68 2.69 9.05
C GLU A 539 -12.07 4.10 8.59
N TYR A 540 -11.12 5.02 8.63
CA TYR A 540 -11.27 6.41 8.21
C TYR A 540 -10.19 6.80 7.19
N PRO A 541 -10.55 7.39 6.03
CA PRO A 541 -11.92 7.72 5.62
C PRO A 541 -12.79 6.46 5.41
N GLU A 542 -14.09 6.58 5.70
CA GLU A 542 -15.02 5.47 5.44
C GLU A 542 -15.02 5.14 3.94
N SER A 543 -15.14 3.85 3.61
CA SER A 543 -15.26 3.39 2.23
C SER A 543 -16.44 4.09 1.55
N ARG A 544 -16.12 4.98 0.61
CA ARG A 544 -17.11 5.74 -0.18
C ARG A 544 -17.90 4.81 -1.12
N GLY A 545 -19.16 5.15 -1.38
CA GLY A 545 -19.94 4.52 -2.44
C GLY A 545 -19.35 4.80 -3.84
N LEU A 546 -19.82 4.07 -4.85
CA LEU A 546 -19.39 4.26 -6.25
C LEU A 546 -19.60 5.71 -6.73
N MET A 547 -20.75 6.33 -6.42
CA MET A 547 -21.00 7.74 -6.76
C MET A 547 -20.07 8.70 -6.01
N ASP A 548 -19.84 8.52 -4.71
CA ASP A 548 -18.91 9.37 -3.93
C ASP A 548 -17.45 9.24 -4.41
N SER A 549 -17.09 8.12 -5.03
CA SER A 549 -15.76 7.91 -5.64
C SER A 549 -15.65 8.58 -7.02
N LEU A 550 -16.75 8.64 -7.76
CA LEU A 550 -16.86 9.30 -9.06
C LEU A 550 -17.02 10.83 -8.94
N LEU A 551 -17.83 11.30 -7.99
CA LEU A 551 -18.22 12.70 -7.79
C LEU A 551 -17.40 13.41 -6.69
N GLY A 552 -16.83 12.67 -5.73
CA GLY A 552 -16.16 13.23 -4.54
C GLY A 552 -14.78 13.85 -4.78
N GLY A 553 -14.43 14.13 -6.03
CA GLY A 553 -13.40 15.10 -6.38
C GLY A 553 -14.10 16.41 -6.73
N ASN A 554 -14.25 17.30 -5.75
CA ASN A 554 -14.83 18.63 -5.99
C ASN A 554 -14.04 19.36 -7.09
N GLY A 555 -14.64 19.45 -8.29
CA GLY A 555 -14.29 20.45 -9.30
C GLY A 555 -13.77 19.96 -10.66
N VAL A 556 -13.40 18.69 -10.82
CA VAL A 556 -12.81 18.22 -12.11
C VAL A 556 -13.81 17.33 -12.84
N ARG A 557 -14.23 17.74 -14.05
CA ARG A 557 -15.23 17.02 -14.84
C ARG A 557 -14.71 15.62 -15.18
N LEU A 558 -15.61 14.63 -15.26
CA LEU A 558 -15.28 13.24 -15.62
C LEU A 558 -14.43 13.14 -16.91
N ALA A 559 -14.61 14.05 -17.86
CA ALA A 559 -13.79 14.15 -19.07
C ALA A 559 -12.32 14.51 -18.79
N GLU A 560 -12.05 15.43 -17.86
CA GLU A 560 -10.68 15.77 -17.43
C GLU A 560 -10.05 14.64 -16.62
N ARG A 561 -10.83 13.94 -15.80
CA ARG A 561 -10.35 12.73 -15.10
C ARG A 561 -10.07 11.59 -16.08
N ILE A 562 -10.82 11.43 -17.17
CA ILE A 562 -10.51 10.43 -18.22
C ILE A 562 -9.19 10.78 -18.93
N SER A 563 -8.91 12.07 -19.15
CA SER A 563 -7.63 12.53 -19.71
C SER A 563 -6.44 12.44 -18.73
N LEU A 564 -6.68 12.52 -17.42
CA LEU A 564 -5.65 12.48 -16.36
C LEU A 564 -5.48 11.13 -15.65
N VAL A 565 -6.47 10.23 -15.70
CA VAL A 565 -6.44 8.89 -15.07
C VAL A 565 -6.11 7.79 -16.08
N GLY A 566 -6.29 8.04 -17.39
CA GLY A 566 -5.80 7.16 -18.45
C GLY A 566 -4.26 7.01 -18.51
N SER A 567 -3.52 7.69 -17.63
CA SER A 567 -2.05 7.82 -17.66
C SER A 567 -1.32 7.17 -16.47
N SER A 568 -1.94 6.26 -15.71
CA SER A 568 -1.28 5.58 -14.57
C SER A 568 -1.55 4.07 -14.47
N GLY A 569 -1.74 3.42 -15.61
CA GLY A 569 -1.71 1.96 -15.72
C GLY A 569 -0.29 1.41 -15.95
N PRO A 570 -0.03 0.13 -15.66
CA PRO A 570 1.22 -0.53 -16.04
C PRO A 570 1.28 -0.58 -17.56
N GLY A 571 2.10 0.29 -18.16
CA GLY A 571 2.20 0.48 -19.60
C GLY A 571 2.11 1.92 -20.08
N VAL A 572 1.98 2.91 -19.19
CA VAL A 572 2.10 4.33 -19.56
C VAL A 572 3.56 4.74 -19.38
N GLY A 573 4.21 4.97 -20.51
CA GLY A 573 5.61 5.31 -20.58
C GLY A 573 5.94 6.73 -20.15
N LEU A 574 7.22 6.99 -19.85
CA LEU A 574 7.73 8.35 -19.78
C LEU A 574 7.40 9.11 -21.09
N LEU A 575 7.34 8.39 -22.23
CA LEU A 575 6.88 8.92 -23.51
C LEU A 575 5.45 9.44 -23.51
N ASP A 576 4.53 8.79 -22.82
CA ASP A 576 3.12 9.14 -22.82
C ASP A 576 2.84 10.41 -22.00
N HIS A 577 3.67 10.68 -21.00
CA HIS A 577 3.62 11.95 -20.24
C HIS A 577 4.16 13.13 -21.04
N VAL A 578 5.14 12.90 -21.91
CA VAL A 578 5.75 13.98 -22.70
C VAL A 578 5.03 14.13 -24.05
N ALA A 579 4.36 13.10 -24.57
CA ALA A 579 3.68 13.10 -25.88
C ALA A 579 2.73 14.30 -26.11
N PRO A 580 1.91 14.75 -25.14
CA PRO A 580 1.09 15.94 -25.31
C PRO A 580 1.92 17.21 -25.50
N LEU A 581 3.07 17.31 -24.83
CA LEU A 581 4.03 18.42 -24.91
C LEU A 581 4.86 18.37 -26.20
N LEU A 582 5.02 17.20 -26.81
CA LEU A 582 5.74 17.02 -28.07
C LEU A 582 4.88 17.39 -29.28
N SER A 583 3.55 17.39 -29.14
CA SER A 583 2.63 17.73 -30.22
C SER A 583 2.73 19.20 -30.65
N SER A 584 3.22 20.07 -29.76
CA SER A 584 3.47 21.49 -30.02
C SER A 584 4.90 21.83 -30.49
N LEU A 585 5.77 20.81 -30.66
CA LEU A 585 7.15 21.01 -31.10
C LEU A 585 7.33 20.68 -32.59
N ASP A 586 8.37 21.24 -33.19
CA ASP A 586 8.84 20.84 -34.52
C ASP A 586 9.05 19.30 -34.60
N PRO A 587 8.62 18.62 -35.69
CA PRO A 587 8.67 17.16 -35.80
C PRO A 587 10.06 16.54 -35.59
N ARG A 588 11.14 17.23 -35.99
CA ARG A 588 12.51 16.69 -35.82
C ARG A 588 12.94 16.76 -34.35
N ARG A 589 12.58 17.83 -33.64
CA ARG A 589 12.84 17.99 -32.21
C ARG A 589 11.98 17.04 -31.37
N ALA A 590 10.70 16.89 -31.72
CA ALA A 590 9.81 15.92 -31.12
C ALA A 590 10.37 14.50 -31.27
N ALA A 591 10.88 14.13 -32.45
CA ALA A 591 11.50 12.82 -32.70
C ALA A 591 12.80 12.58 -31.92
N ALA A 592 13.62 13.61 -31.71
CA ALA A 592 14.82 13.51 -30.88
C ALA A 592 14.47 13.29 -29.40
N ILE A 593 13.49 14.04 -28.88
CA ILE A 593 13.03 13.89 -27.49
C ILE A 593 12.35 12.53 -27.30
N ARG A 594 11.51 12.08 -28.24
CA ARG A 594 10.95 10.71 -28.20
C ARG A 594 12.04 9.64 -28.13
N ARG A 595 13.13 9.80 -28.88
CA ARG A 595 14.24 8.84 -28.85
C ARG A 595 14.91 8.77 -27.48
N VAL A 596 15.20 9.91 -26.87
CA VAL A 596 15.86 9.98 -25.56
C VAL A 596 14.94 9.46 -24.46
N VAL A 597 13.71 9.96 -24.41
CA VAL A 597 12.69 9.56 -23.41
C VAL A 597 12.38 8.06 -23.53
N GLY A 598 12.21 7.55 -24.77
CA GLY A 598 12.00 6.12 -25.00
C GLY A 598 13.23 5.24 -24.72
N HIS A 599 14.45 5.80 -24.70
CA HIS A 599 15.64 5.06 -24.28
C HIS A 599 15.74 5.00 -22.74
N LEU A 600 15.46 6.12 -22.06
CA LEU A 600 15.37 6.18 -20.60
C LEU A 600 14.26 5.26 -20.06
N GLU A 601 13.12 5.23 -20.73
CA GLU A 601 12.00 4.37 -20.36
C GLU A 601 12.35 2.89 -20.50
N ARG A 602 13.04 2.49 -21.57
CA ARG A 602 13.55 1.13 -21.73
C ARG A 602 14.57 0.75 -20.66
N LEU A 603 15.48 1.67 -20.30
CA LEU A 603 16.42 1.45 -19.19
C LEU A 603 15.72 1.24 -17.84
N GLN A 604 14.55 1.85 -17.62
CA GLN A 604 13.78 1.67 -16.38
C GLN A 604 13.03 0.34 -16.31
N HIS A 605 12.65 -0.24 -17.45
CA HIS A 605 11.76 -1.41 -17.49
C HIS A 605 12.48 -2.71 -17.91
N GLU A 606 13.54 -2.64 -18.71
CA GLU A 606 14.25 -3.82 -19.20
C GLU A 606 15.48 -4.12 -18.35
N ARG A 607 15.35 -5.11 -17.45
CA ARG A 607 16.48 -5.74 -16.78
C ARG A 607 17.10 -6.75 -17.75
N VAL A 608 17.95 -6.27 -18.67
CA VAL A 608 19.08 -6.96 -19.37
C VAL A 608 19.37 -6.18 -20.65
N PHE A 609 20.56 -5.56 -20.74
CA PHE A 609 21.15 -5.19 -22.02
C PHE A 609 22.17 -6.25 -22.43
N LEU A 610 21.92 -6.95 -23.53
CA LEU A 610 23.01 -7.46 -24.35
C LEU A 610 23.54 -6.27 -25.17
N LEU A 611 24.76 -5.84 -24.87
CA LEU A 611 25.47 -4.82 -25.61
C LEU A 611 25.79 -5.31 -27.02
N GLY A 612 25.18 -4.69 -28.03
CA GLY A 612 25.67 -4.71 -29.41
C GLY A 612 25.62 -3.29 -29.98
N PRO A 613 26.69 -2.80 -30.65
CA PRO A 613 26.63 -1.50 -31.31
C PRO A 613 25.63 -1.52 -32.46
N GLU A 614 24.87 -0.42 -32.60
CA GLU A 614 23.95 -0.17 -33.72
C GLU A 614 24.77 0.03 -35.00
N ILE A 615 24.94 -1.02 -35.82
CA ILE A 615 25.55 -0.91 -37.14
C ILE A 615 24.53 -0.24 -38.07
N ARG A 616 24.80 1.01 -38.46
CA ARG A 616 24.06 1.69 -39.51
C ARG A 616 24.65 1.34 -40.86
N ILE A 617 23.94 0.51 -41.62
CA ILE A 617 24.17 0.39 -43.05
C ILE A 617 23.40 1.54 -43.71
N HIS A 618 24.15 2.46 -44.32
CA HIS A 618 23.58 3.47 -45.20
C HIS A 618 23.36 2.82 -46.57
N ASP A 619 22.11 2.45 -46.86
CA ASP A 619 21.72 2.21 -48.24
C ASP A 619 21.53 3.58 -48.90
N GLY A 620 22.48 3.94 -49.75
CA GLY A 620 22.37 5.13 -50.59
C GLY A 620 21.31 4.94 -51.66
N GLN A 621 20.38 5.90 -51.77
CA GLN A 621 20.18 6.79 -52.92
C GLN A 621 19.32 7.98 -52.49
#